data_AF-A0A7J3J609-F1
#
_entry.id   AF-A0A7J3J609-F1
#
_cell.length_a   1.000
_cell.length_b   1.000
_cell.length_c   1.000
_cell.angle_alpha   90.00
_cell.angle_beta   90.00
_cell.angle_gamma   90.00
#
_symmetry.space_group_name_H-M   'P 1'
#
loop_
_entity.id
_entity.type
_entity.pdbx_description
1 polymer ?
#
loop_
_entity_poly.entity_id
_entity_poly.type
_entity_poly.pdbx_seq_one_letter_code
_entity_poly.pdbx_strand_id
1 'polypeptide(L)' 'IPGTPPSLIDPPKTCRFAERCPWKFEKCKNEPPLVMVNDSYVKCWLYESKGR' A
#
# COMPACT_ATOMS: atom_id res chain seq x y z
N ILE A 1 12.55 33.52 11.16
CA ILE A 1 11.76 32.49 11.86
C ILE A 1 12.43 31.15 11.58
N PRO A 2 13.02 30.48 12.57
CA PRO A 2 13.54 29.12 12.37
C PRO A 2 12.35 28.15 12.47
N GLY A 3 11.68 27.90 11.34
CA GLY A 3 10.66 26.87 11.24
C GLY A 3 11.29 25.59 10.69
N THR A 4 11.54 24.61 11.54
CA THR A 4 11.95 23.27 11.09
C THR A 4 10.78 22.70 10.29
N PRO A 5 10.96 22.32 9.01
CA PRO A 5 9.88 21.72 8.25
C PRO A 5 9.37 20.46 9.00
N PRO A 6 8.06 20.32 9.22
CA PRO A 6 7.52 19.14 9.89
C PRO A 6 7.90 17.91 9.05
N SER A 7 8.39 16.88 9.74
CA SER A 7 8.93 15.67 9.14
C SER A 7 8.00 15.12 8.06
N LEU A 8 8.48 15.03 6.82
CA LEU A 8 7.85 14.31 5.69
C LEU A 8 7.88 12.77 5.89
N ILE A 9 8.05 12.31 7.12
CA ILE A 9 8.61 11.02 7.47
C ILE A 9 7.51 10.16 8.11
N ASP A 10 7.38 8.95 7.59
CA ASP A 10 6.35 7.94 7.85
C ASP A 10 4.98 8.23 7.23
N PRO A 11 4.86 8.04 5.90
CA PRO A 11 3.56 7.63 5.37
C PRO A 11 3.06 6.43 6.20
N PRO A 12 1.77 6.40 6.57
CA PRO A 12 1.22 5.25 7.28
C PRO A 12 1.55 3.99 6.48
N LYS A 13 2.05 2.95 7.15
CA LYS A 13 2.38 1.64 6.55
C LYS A 13 1.11 0.87 6.17
N THR A 14 0.15 1.55 5.55
CA THR A 14 -1.15 1.06 5.15
C THR A 14 -1.20 1.02 3.62
N CYS A 15 -2.09 0.22 3.06
CA CYS A 15 -2.36 0.30 1.63
C CYS A 15 -2.91 1.70 1.30
N ARG A 16 -2.23 2.44 0.42
CA ARG A 16 -2.64 3.81 -0.01
C ARG A 16 -4.03 3.90 -0.63
N PHE A 17 -4.59 2.77 -1.04
CA PHE A 17 -5.93 2.68 -1.60
C PHE A 17 -6.97 2.24 -0.56
N ALA A 18 -6.57 1.86 0.67
CA ALA A 18 -7.47 1.28 1.67
C ALA A 18 -8.63 2.19 2.07
N GLU A 19 -8.51 3.51 1.96
CA GLU A 19 -9.61 4.44 2.25
C GLU A 19 -10.66 4.51 1.13
N ARG A 20 -10.29 4.17 -0.10
CA ARG A 20 -11.14 4.25 -1.30
C ARG A 20 -11.39 2.90 -1.99
N CYS A 21 -10.81 1.82 -1.46
CA CYS A 21 -10.89 0.49 -2.05
C CYS A 21 -12.19 -0.20 -1.59
N PRO A 22 -13.09 -0.60 -2.51
CA PRO A 22 -14.30 -1.33 -2.14
C PRO A 22 -14.01 -2.76 -1.65
N TRP A 23 -12.82 -3.28 -1.93
CA TRP A 23 -12.34 -4.60 -1.53
C TRP A 23 -11.43 -4.56 -0.30
N LYS A 24 -11.53 -3.52 0.54
CA LYS A 24 -10.70 -3.37 1.75
C LYS A 24 -11.03 -4.46 2.77
N PHE A 25 -9.99 -5.07 3.35
CA PHE A 25 -10.10 -6.00 4.47
C PHE A 25 -8.95 -5.78 5.47
N GLU A 26 -8.91 -6.56 6.55
CA GLU A 26 -7.96 -6.38 7.66
C GLU A 26 -6.49 -6.28 7.20
N LYS A 27 -6.03 -7.12 6.25
CA LYS A 27 -4.63 -7.04 5.76
C LYS A 27 -4.31 -5.71 5.08
N CYS A 28 -5.29 -5.01 4.50
CA CYS A 28 -5.08 -3.71 3.84
C CYS A 28 -4.63 -2.59 4.79
N LYS A 29 -4.71 -2.82 6.12
CA LYS A 29 -4.12 -1.93 7.14
C LYS A 29 -2.59 -1.98 7.14
N ASN A 30 -1.98 -2.96 6.47
CA ASN A 30 -0.54 -3.07 6.26
C ASN A 30 -0.16 -2.79 4.80
N GLU A 31 1.11 -2.45 4.56
CA GLU A 31 1.64 -2.26 3.21
C GLU A 31 1.66 -3.60 2.44
N PRO A 32 0.99 -3.69 1.28
CA PRO A 32 0.99 -4.91 0.47
C PRO A 32 2.35 -5.17 -0.19
N PRO A 33 2.73 -6.45 -0.37
CA PRO A 33 3.93 -6.81 -1.12
C PRO A 33 3.81 -6.40 -2.58
N LEU A 34 4.96 -6.20 -3.23
CA LEU A 34 5.03 -6.03 -4.68
C LEU A 34 4.98 -7.41 -5.32
N VAL A 35 3.94 -7.69 -6.08
CA VAL A 35 3.76 -8.95 -6.83
C VAL A 35 3.73 -8.67 -8.33
N MET A 36 4.20 -9.61 -9.13
CA MET A 36 4.14 -9.52 -10.59
C MET A 36 2.93 -10.31 -11.10
N VAL A 37 2.10 -9.69 -11.92
CA VAL A 37 0.87 -10.25 -12.50
C VAL A 37 0.84 -9.88 -13.97
N ASN A 38 0.87 -10.86 -14.88
CA ASN A 38 0.85 -10.64 -16.34
C ASN A 38 1.83 -9.52 -16.78
N ASP A 39 3.11 -9.67 -16.43
CA ASP A 39 4.19 -8.70 -16.72
C ASP A 39 4.03 -7.30 -16.09
N SER A 40 3.07 -7.11 -15.19
CA SER A 40 2.83 -5.86 -14.48
C SER A 40 3.05 -6.00 -12.98
N TYR A 41 3.62 -4.97 -12.35
CA TYR A 41 3.78 -4.94 -10.90
C TYR A 41 2.53 -4.41 -10.21
N VAL A 42 2.06 -5.14 -9.21
CA VAL A 42 0.86 -4.84 -8.44
C VAL A 42 1.21 -4.82 -6.94
N LYS A 43 0.76 -3.78 -6.23
CA LYS A 43 0.83 -3.68 -4.77
C LYS A 43 -0.56 -3.87 -4.16
N CYS A 44 -1.08 -5.09 -4.20
CA CYS A 44 -2.42 -5.41 -3.70
C CYS A 44 -2.48 -6.81 -3.10
N TRP A 45 -3.02 -6.92 -1.88
CA TRP A 45 -3.18 -8.19 -1.17
C TRP A 45 -4.10 -9.20 -1.89
N LEU A 46 -4.99 -8.75 -2.79
CA LEU A 46 -5.84 -9.64 -3.60
C LEU A 46 -5.05 -10.48 -4.61
N TYR A 47 -3.83 -10.03 -4.95
CA TYR A 47 -2.98 -10.68 -5.94
C TYR A 47 -1.80 -11.43 -5.30
N GLU A 48 -1.68 -11.39 -3.97
CA GLU A 48 -0.66 -12.13 -3.19
C GLU A 48 -0.65 -13.62 -3.55
N SER A 49 -1.81 -14.23 -3.79
CA SER A 49 -1.95 -15.65 -4.14
C SER A 49 -2.16 -15.93 -5.63
N LYS A 50 -2.32 -14.89 -6.47
CA LYS A 50 -2.58 -15.01 -7.92
C LYS A 50 -1.32 -14.92 -8.77
N GLY A 51 -0.15 -14.68 -8.17
CA GLY A 51 1.14 -14.78 -8.86
C GLY A 51 1.50 -16.24 -9.10
N ARG A 52 1.03 -16.81 -10.21
CA ARG A 52 1.54 -18.05 -10.81
C ARG A 52 1.96 -17.76 -12.24
#